data_AF-E6TYE7-F1
#
_entry.id   AF-E6TYE7-F1
#
_cell.length_a   1.000
_cell.length_b   1.000
_cell.length_c   1.000
_cell.angle_alpha   90.00
_cell.angle_beta   90.00
_cell.angle_gamma   90.00
#
_symmetry.space_group_name_H-M   'P 1'
#
loop_
_entity.id
_entity.type
_entity.pdbx_description
1 polymer ?
#
loop_
_entity_poly.entity_id
_entity_poly.type
_entity_poly.pdbx_seq_one_letter_code
_entity_poly.pdbx_strand_id
1 'polypeptide(L)'
;MNKAIIHIINFLVGLVAVGSSLFFAWGVLAFGPNGNLLYVALPLAVSVIWGAIYYLQLKFQSISSFLLLLMTELILFYLLSFTINLS
;
A
#
# COMPACT_ATOMS: atom_id res chain seq x y z
N MET A 1 -19.52 -7.94 9.63
CA MET A 1 -19.52 -7.06 8.43
C MET A 1 -19.84 -7.93 7.22
N ASN A 2 -20.67 -7.49 6.28
CA ASN A 2 -20.99 -8.29 5.10
C ASN A 2 -19.70 -8.53 4.28
N LYS A 3 -19.46 -9.77 3.83
CA LYS A 3 -18.31 -10.11 2.96
C LYS A 3 -18.23 -9.20 1.74
N ALA A 4 -19.37 -8.86 1.13
CA ALA A 4 -19.42 -7.94 -0.01
C ALA A 4 -18.83 -6.56 0.33
N ILE A 5 -19.11 -6.04 1.53
CA ILE A 5 -18.58 -4.75 2.01
C ILE A 5 -17.06 -4.85 2.22
N ILE A 6 -16.56 -5.97 2.77
CA ILE A 6 -15.11 -6.22 2.92
C ILE A 6 -14.43 -6.22 1.55
N HIS A 7 -15.02 -6.87 0.53
CA HIS A 7 -14.48 -6.87 -0.82
C HIS A 7 -14.42 -5.46 -1.42
N ILE A 8 -15.51 -4.70 -1.33
CA ILE A 8 -15.59 -3.35 -1.91
C ILE A 8 -14.58 -2.41 -1.26
N ILE A 9 -14.51 -2.41 0.07
CA ILE A 9 -13.57 -1.56 0.81
C ILE A 9 -12.13 -1.93 0.43
N ASN A 10 -11.78 -3.21 0.44
CA ASN A 10 -10.43 -3.62 0.08
C ASN A 10 -10.08 -3.34 -1.40
N PHE A 11 -11.07 -3.41 -2.29
CA PHE A 11 -10.83 -3.07 -3.67
C PHE A 11 -10.52 -1.57 -3.82
N LEU A 12 -11.32 -0.70 -3.19
CA LEU A 12 -11.12 0.74 -3.22
C LEU A 12 -9.81 1.15 -2.57
N VAL A 13 -9.52 0.62 -1.38
CA VAL A 13 -8.30 0.94 -0.63
C VAL A 13 -7.08 0.37 -1.35
N GLY A 14 -7.14 -0.87 -1.82
CA GLY A 14 -6.05 -1.48 -2.60
C GLY A 14 -5.76 -0.74 -3.89
N LEU A 15 -6.78 -0.26 -4.60
CA LEU A 15 -6.62 0.59 -5.78
C LEU A 15 -5.88 1.88 -5.44
N VAL A 16 -6.24 2.53 -4.32
CA VAL A 16 -5.56 3.75 -3.87
C VAL A 16 -4.12 3.44 -3.47
N ALA A 17 -3.86 2.42 -2.66
CA ALA A 17 -2.52 2.08 -2.19
C ALA A 17 -1.58 1.69 -3.34
N VAL A 18 -2.01 0.75 -4.20
CA VAL A 18 -1.22 0.31 -5.35
C VAL A 18 -1.10 1.43 -6.39
N GLY A 19 -2.19 2.14 -6.69
CA GLY A 19 -2.16 3.28 -7.61
C GLY A 19 -1.22 4.40 -7.17
N SER A 20 -1.23 4.73 -5.87
CA SER A 20 -0.30 5.70 -5.29
C SER A 20 1.14 5.22 -5.42
N SER A 21 1.41 3.96 -5.11
CA SER A 21 2.76 3.38 -5.20
C SER A 21 3.30 3.42 -6.64
N LEU A 22 2.45 3.15 -7.64
CA LEU A 22 2.79 3.25 -9.06
C LEU A 22 3.08 4.69 -9.47
N PHE A 23 2.27 5.64 -9.02
CA PHE A 23 2.48 7.06 -9.28
C PHE A 23 3.80 7.55 -8.67
N PHE A 24 4.15 7.13 -7.46
CA PHE A 24 5.43 7.44 -6.83
C PHE A 24 6.61 6.79 -7.58
N ALA A 25 6.52 5.51 -7.92
CA ALA A 25 7.56 4.82 -8.68
C ALA A 25 7.81 5.51 -10.03
N TRP A 26 6.73 5.92 -10.71
CA TRP A 26 6.82 6.71 -11.93
C TRP A 26 7.48 8.07 -11.69
N GLY A 27 7.10 8.80 -10.64
CA GLY A 27 7.69 10.09 -10.31
C GLY A 27 9.20 10.00 -10.03
N VAL A 28 9.64 8.95 -9.33
CA VAL A 28 11.07 8.71 -9.09
C VAL A 28 11.79 8.31 -10.37
N LEU A 29 11.17 7.53 -11.24
CA LEU A 29 11.76 7.21 -12.54
C LEU A 29 11.86 8.43 -13.46
N ALA A 30 10.91 9.38 -13.35
CA ALA A 30 10.87 10.57 -14.18
C ALA A 30 11.79 11.69 -13.69
N PHE A 31 11.93 11.85 -12.36
CA PHE A 31 12.60 13.03 -11.75
C PHE A 31 13.67 12.69 -10.72
N GLY A 32 13.81 11.41 -10.33
CA GLY A 32 14.73 10.98 -9.28
C GLY A 32 16.18 10.78 -9.77
N PRO A 33 17.14 10.77 -8.83
CA PRO A 33 18.54 10.50 -9.15
C PRO A 33 18.73 9.08 -9.71
N ASN A 34 19.59 8.97 -10.73
CA ASN A 34 19.87 7.70 -11.41
C ASN A 34 20.36 6.63 -10.42
N GLY A 35 19.73 5.44 -10.44
CA GLY A 35 20.14 4.29 -9.63
C GLY A 35 19.21 3.92 -8.47
N ASN A 36 18.12 4.65 -8.27
CA ASN A 36 17.20 4.43 -7.14
C ASN A 36 16.19 3.28 -7.40
N LEU A 37 16.71 2.07 -7.66
CA LEU A 37 15.94 0.86 -7.99
C LEU A 37 14.96 0.42 -6.89
N LEU A 38 15.18 0.84 -5.64
CA LEU A 38 14.28 0.59 -4.51
C LEU A 38 12.87 1.14 -4.75
N TYR A 39 12.74 2.29 -5.40
CA TYR A 39 11.45 2.92 -5.69
C TYR A 39 10.69 2.21 -6.82
N VAL A 40 11.40 1.48 -7.68
CA VAL A 40 10.80 0.64 -8.73
C VAL A 40 10.21 -0.65 -8.15
N ALA A 41 10.82 -1.18 -7.07
CA ALA A 41 10.31 -2.35 -6.35
C ALA A 41 9.11 -2.02 -5.44
N LEU A 42 8.84 -0.73 -5.20
CA LEU A 42 7.81 -0.27 -4.28
C LEU A 42 6.40 -0.76 -4.62
N PRO A 43 5.92 -0.70 -5.88
CA PRO A 43 4.57 -1.14 -6.21
C PRO A 43 4.37 -2.64 -6.02
N LEU A 44 5.43 -3.43 -6.27
CA LEU A 44 5.43 -4.87 -6.00
C LEU A 44 5.32 -5.15 -4.50
N ALA A 45 6.12 -4.47 -3.67
CA ALA A 45 6.06 -4.64 -2.22
C ALA A 45 4.69 -4.28 -1.65
N VAL A 46 4.12 -3.14 -2.07
CA VAL A 46 2.78 -2.71 -1.67
C VAL A 46 1.72 -3.73 -2.10
N SER A 47 1.79 -4.24 -3.32
CA SER A 47 0.84 -5.24 -3.82
C SER A 47 0.89 -6.57 -3.05
N VAL A 48 2.10 -7.04 -2.71
CA VAL A 48 2.29 -8.28 -1.94
C VAL A 48 1.75 -8.14 -0.51
N ILE A 49 2.11 -7.04 0.16
CA ILE A 49 1.62 -6.73 1.52
C ILE A 49 0.10 -6.61 1.50
N TRP A 50 -0.45 -5.90 0.51
CA TRP A 50 -1.90 -5.74 0.35
C TRP A 50 -2.62 -7.08 0.17
N GLY A 51 -2.13 -7.93 -0.74
CA GLY A 51 -2.72 -9.24 -1.00
C GLY A 51 -2.71 -10.16 0.23
N ALA A 52 -1.60 -10.17 0.98
CA ALA A 52 -1.48 -10.96 2.21
C ALA A 52 -2.48 -10.51 3.28
N ILE A 53 -2.63 -9.19 3.47
CA ILE A 53 -3.54 -8.63 4.47
C ILE A 53 -5.00 -8.83 4.05
N TYR A 54 -5.33 -8.63 2.77
CA TYR A 54 -6.67 -8.87 2.25
C TYR A 54 -7.10 -10.32 2.47
N TYR A 55 -6.21 -11.28 2.22
CA TYR A 55 -6.44 -12.69 2.52
C TYR A 55 -6.76 -12.92 4.00
N LEU A 56 -6.00 -12.30 4.91
CA LEU A 56 -6.25 -12.39 6.35
C LEU A 56 -7.61 -11.79 6.74
N GLN A 57 -8.03 -10.68 6.13
CA GLN A 57 -9.34 -10.09 6.39
C GLN A 57 -10.50 -10.97 5.94
N LEU A 58 -10.38 -11.65 4.80
CA LEU A 58 -11.38 -12.62 4.36
C LEU A 58 -11.48 -13.81 5.32
N LYS A 59 -10.34 -14.24 5.89
CA LYS A 59 -10.26 -15.36 6.81
C LYS A 59 -10.82 -15.03 8.20
N PHE A 60 -10.52 -13.85 8.76
CA PHE A 60 -10.84 -13.52 10.15
C PHE A 60 -12.02 -12.56 10.34
N GLN A 61 -12.46 -11.85 9.29
CA GLN A 61 -13.65 -10.94 9.27
C GLN A 61 -13.75 -9.98 10.46
N SER A 62 -12.63 -9.63 11.10
CA SER A 62 -12.59 -8.80 12.30
C SER A 62 -12.34 -7.34 11.95
N ILE A 63 -13.06 -6.44 12.62
CA ILE A 63 -12.87 -4.99 12.50
C ILE A 63 -11.48 -4.56 13.01
N SER A 64 -10.89 -5.36 13.92
CA SER A 64 -9.51 -5.19 14.37
C SER A 64 -8.52 -5.38 13.22
N SER A 65 -8.80 -6.28 12.28
CA SER A 65 -8.00 -6.47 11.07
C SER A 65 -8.11 -5.31 10.09
N PHE A 66 -9.21 -4.55 10.13
CA PHE A 66 -9.38 -3.31 9.36
C PHE A 66 -8.60 -2.14 9.99
N LEU A 67 -8.68 -1.97 11.31
CA LEU A 67 -7.93 -0.93 12.02
C LEU A 67 -6.42 -1.15 11.97
N LEU A 68 -5.96 -2.40 12.09
CA LEU A 68 -4.55 -2.75 11.92
C LEU A 68 -4.07 -2.43 10.49
N LEU A 69 -4.95 -2.63 9.50
CA LEU A 69 -4.65 -2.34 8.09
C LEU A 69 -4.52 -0.83 7.84
N LEU A 70 -5.46 -0.01 8.32
CA LEU A 70 -5.37 1.45 8.24
C LEU A 70 -4.08 1.98 8.89
N MET A 71 -3.70 1.42 10.04
CA MET A 71 -2.45 1.78 10.72
C MET A 71 -1.21 1.38 9.92
N THR A 72 -1.21 0.19 9.30
CA THR A 72 -0.10 -0.28 8.46
C THR A 72 0.07 0.61 7.23
N GLU A 73 -1.03 1.04 6.61
CA GLU A 73 -1.03 1.96 5.47
C GLU A 73 -0.49 3.33 5.85
N LEU A 74 -0.94 3.90 6.98
CA LEU A 74 -0.43 5.18 7.48
C LEU A 74 1.08 5.11 7.78
N ILE A 75 1.56 3.99 8.33
CA ILE A 75 2.99 3.77 8.59
C ILE A 75 3.79 3.68 7.28
N LEU A 76 3.30 2.91 6.30
CA LEU A 76 3.95 2.82 4.97
C LEU A 76 3.98 4.19 4.29
N PHE A 77 2.89 4.95 4.36
CA PHE A 77 2.79 6.29 3.79
C PHE A 77 3.72 7.30 4.50
N TYR A 78 3.85 7.19 5.82
CA TYR A 78 4.80 7.98 6.60
C TYR A 78 6.25 7.64 6.25
N LEU A 79 6.60 6.36 6.19
CA LEU A 79 7.95 5.93 5.83
C LEU A 79 8.33 6.41 4.44
N LEU A 80 7.41 6.32 3.48
CA LEU A 80 7.58 6.85 2.13
C LEU A 80 7.89 8.35 2.11
N SER A 81 7.07 9.15 2.77
CA SER A 81 7.24 10.61 2.82
C SER A 81 8.51 11.03 3.57
N PHE A 82 8.94 10.24 4.56
CA PHE A 82 10.20 10.46 5.27
C PHE A 82 11.42 10.13 4.40
N THR A 83 11.41 9.03 3.64
CA THR A 83 12.50 8.70 2.70
C THR A 83 12.69 9.72 1.59
N ILE A 84 11.61 10.36 1.13
CA ILE A 84 11.67 11.43 0.11
C ILE A 84 12.32 12.70 0.66
N ASN A 85 12.07 13.04 1.94
CA ASN A 85 12.67 14.24 2.55
C ASN A 85 14.18 14.09 2.86
N LEU A 86 14.72 12.87 2.83
CA LEU A 86 16.12 12.57 3.12
C LEU A 86 16.99 12.37 1.87
N SER A 87 16.39 12.27 0.68
CA SER A 87 17.06 12.11 -0.61
C SER A 87 17.15 13.42 -1.37
#